data_AF-A0A7I7U6H6-F1
#
_entry.id   AF-A0A7I7U6H6-F1
#
_cell.length_a   1.000
_cell.length_b   1.000
_cell.length_c   1.000
_cell.angle_alpha   90.00
_cell.angle_beta   90.00
_cell.angle_gamma   90.00
#
_symmetry.space_group_name_H-M   'P 1'
#
loop_
_entity.id
_entity.type
_entity.pdbx_description
1 polymer ?
#
loop_
_entity_poly.entity_id
_entity_poly.type
_entity_poly.pdbx_seq_one_letter_code
_entity_poly.pdbx_strand_id
1 'polypeptide(L)'
;MAAANYPVTLIRQMLQRASAAYGITTESVVLPNNVQVIGPAGPNGTTIKSAAVDTDLRFDQTFPLARLVSAARRGAVEPAAGEAELRRITAAPHRLPSWVSVIGYGIQSAGLALVLEPTPLNLLGATVFGLLVGAIATASRGRPLLAQLVPVISAFAVTSLAILAAHRLGLDHVGLRALIPPLAMFLPGVAMTLAVVELTSRDMISGTSRLVAGFAQLAQLAFGIFIAVQILGESESQLTSIAVNKLGPWAPWVGVAVYTLGIMLFLGPPVRFVPWLLIVVYAAYAAQFFGDLAFGSYVSGVTGGFALTLCAMAMASRPGAPPAISLILPGFWLLVPGSMGLIGIAELFGADGDSAITVTFVSMFSVAFGLQAGLVGWQLARRVRRRGRGGFGLREHVA
;
A
#
# COMPACT_ATOMS: atom_id res chain seq x y z
N MET A 1 -7.93 12.41 -7.15
CA MET A 1 -7.96 10.93 -7.28
C MET A 1 -6.58 10.38 -7.55
N ALA A 2 -5.85 10.88 -8.56
CA ALA A 2 -4.47 10.46 -8.83
C ALA A 2 -3.53 10.67 -7.63
N ALA A 3 -3.58 11.84 -6.98
CA ALA A 3 -2.89 12.12 -5.70
C ALA A 3 -3.22 11.15 -4.56
N ALA A 4 -4.38 10.46 -4.62
CA ALA A 4 -4.77 9.46 -3.64
C ALA A 4 -4.36 8.04 -4.06
N ASN A 5 -3.46 7.92 -5.05
CA ASN A 5 -2.97 6.66 -5.62
C ASN A 5 -4.06 5.75 -6.19
N TYR A 6 -5.12 6.33 -6.76
CA TYR A 6 -6.12 5.55 -7.50
C TYR A 6 -5.49 5.03 -8.81
N PRO A 7 -5.77 3.78 -9.23
CA PRO A 7 -5.33 3.26 -10.53
C PRO A 7 -5.85 4.11 -11.69
N VAL A 8 -5.05 4.24 -12.74
CA VAL A 8 -5.40 5.06 -13.92
C VAL A 8 -6.70 4.59 -14.57
N THR A 9 -6.88 3.28 -14.71
CA THR A 9 -8.13 2.66 -15.18
C THR A 9 -9.35 3.10 -14.38
N LEU A 10 -9.23 3.16 -13.05
CA LEU A 10 -10.33 3.55 -12.15
C LEU A 10 -10.67 5.03 -12.29
N ILE A 11 -9.64 5.88 -12.40
CA ILE A 11 -9.83 7.33 -12.62
C ILE A 11 -10.58 7.56 -13.93
N ARG A 12 -10.16 6.92 -15.03
CA ARG A 12 -10.83 7.00 -16.33
C ARG A 12 -12.30 6.59 -16.25
N GLN A 13 -12.60 5.45 -15.61
CA GLN A 13 -13.98 4.99 -15.42
C GLN A 13 -14.81 5.95 -14.56
N MET A 14 -14.20 6.57 -13.54
CA MET A 14 -14.87 7.54 -12.68
C MET A 14 -15.17 8.84 -13.42
N LEU A 15 -14.23 9.33 -14.23
CA LEU A 15 -14.42 10.51 -15.09
C LEU A 15 -15.54 10.28 -16.11
N GLN A 16 -15.53 9.15 -16.82
CA GLN A 16 -16.57 8.81 -17.79
C GLN A 16 -17.97 8.74 -17.14
N ARG A 17 -18.09 8.11 -15.97
CA ARG A 17 -19.37 8.04 -15.25
C ARG A 17 -19.83 9.39 -14.72
N ALA A 18 -18.91 10.23 -14.25
CA ALA A 18 -19.25 11.58 -13.82
C ALA A 18 -19.71 12.42 -15.03
N SER A 19 -18.94 12.41 -16.13
CA SER A 19 -19.29 13.10 -17.38
C SER A 19 -20.71 12.74 -17.84
N ALA A 20 -21.03 11.44 -17.87
CA ALA A 20 -22.37 10.96 -18.23
C ALA A 20 -23.46 11.44 -17.25
N ALA A 21 -23.18 11.47 -15.95
CA ALA A 21 -24.14 11.95 -14.93
C ALA A 21 -24.43 13.45 -15.04
N TYR A 22 -23.47 14.25 -15.51
CA TYR A 22 -23.64 15.68 -15.78
C TYR A 22 -24.09 15.99 -17.22
N GLY A 23 -24.33 14.97 -18.05
CA GLY A 23 -24.80 15.15 -19.44
C GLY A 23 -23.75 15.73 -20.39
N ILE A 24 -22.46 15.62 -20.05
CA ILE A 24 -21.35 16.13 -20.87
C ILE A 24 -20.64 14.96 -21.54
N THR A 25 -20.22 15.13 -22.80
CA THR A 25 -19.29 14.21 -23.47
C THR A 25 -17.87 14.74 -23.32
N THR A 26 -17.01 13.98 -22.64
CA THR A 26 -15.60 14.34 -22.49
C THR A 26 -14.71 13.17 -22.86
N GLU A 27 -13.61 13.48 -23.53
CA GLU A 27 -12.47 12.57 -23.60
C GLU A 27 -11.50 12.87 -22.45
N SER A 28 -10.71 11.88 -22.05
CA SER A 28 -9.77 12.05 -20.95
C SER A 28 -8.45 11.34 -21.22
N VAL A 29 -7.35 12.04 -21.02
CA VAL A 29 -6.00 11.46 -20.97
C VAL A 29 -5.61 11.41 -19.50
N VAL A 30 -5.35 10.20 -19.00
CA VAL A 30 -5.03 9.98 -17.59
C VAL A 30 -3.66 9.32 -17.53
N LEU A 31 -2.72 10.00 -16.89
CA LEU A 31 -1.36 9.56 -16.57
C LEU A 31 -1.19 9.56 -15.04
N PRO A 32 -0.16 8.88 -14.48
CA PRO A 32 0.08 8.87 -13.04
C PRO A 32 0.10 10.27 -12.41
N ASN A 33 0.78 11.21 -13.07
CA ASN A 33 1.07 12.54 -12.53
C ASN A 33 0.29 13.66 -13.22
N ASN A 34 -0.54 13.33 -14.22
CA ASN A 34 -1.29 14.33 -14.97
C ASN A 34 -2.62 13.76 -15.45
N VAL A 35 -3.69 14.54 -15.28
CA VAL A 35 -5.02 14.21 -15.77
C VAL A 35 -5.53 15.34 -16.64
N GLN A 36 -5.87 15.02 -17.87
CA GLN A 36 -6.48 15.95 -18.82
C GLN A 36 -7.90 15.52 -19.14
N VAL A 37 -8.81 16.49 -19.12
CA VAL A 37 -10.19 16.34 -19.56
C VAL A 37 -10.40 17.27 -20.75
N ILE A 38 -10.86 16.69 -21.85
CA ILE A 38 -11.09 17.34 -23.13
C ILE A 38 -12.60 17.43 -23.30
N GLY A 39 -13.13 18.64 -23.31
CA GLY A 39 -14.55 18.90 -23.52
C GLY A 39 -14.96 18.72 -24.98
N PRO A 40 -16.27 18.84 -25.30
CA PRO A 40 -16.74 18.77 -26.67
C PRO A 40 -16.18 19.94 -27.49
N ALA A 41 -16.00 19.72 -28.80
CA ALA A 41 -15.61 20.77 -29.73
C ALA A 41 -16.75 21.79 -29.86
N GLY A 42 -16.44 23.06 -29.57
CA GLY A 42 -17.37 24.18 -29.73
C GLY A 42 -16.95 25.13 -30.84
N PRO A 43 -17.74 26.18 -31.11
CA PRO A 43 -17.44 27.21 -32.11
C PRO A 43 -16.10 27.93 -31.87
N ASN A 44 -15.69 28.02 -30.60
CA ASN A 44 -14.46 28.68 -30.16
C ASN A 44 -13.31 27.68 -29.92
N GLY A 45 -13.42 26.45 -30.43
CA GLY A 45 -12.45 25.38 -30.24
C GLY A 45 -12.80 24.41 -29.10
N THR A 46 -11.85 23.53 -28.79
CA THR A 46 -12.01 22.46 -27.79
C THR A 46 -11.43 22.90 -26.45
N THR A 47 -12.24 22.90 -25.39
CA THR A 47 -11.76 23.24 -24.05
C THR A 47 -10.97 22.07 -23.46
N ILE A 48 -9.72 22.32 -23.07
CA ILE A 48 -8.86 21.34 -22.40
C ILE A 48 -8.56 21.84 -20.99
N LYS A 49 -8.82 21.00 -19.99
CA LYS A 49 -8.41 21.25 -18.60
C LYS A 49 -7.42 20.17 -18.17
N SER A 50 -6.27 20.61 -17.64
CA SER A 50 -5.22 19.73 -17.11
C SER A 50 -5.10 19.92 -15.61
N ALA A 51 -4.85 18.83 -14.89
CA ALA A 51 -4.54 18.85 -13.47
C ALA A 51 -3.28 18.01 -13.24
N ALA A 52 -2.21 18.67 -12.79
CA ALA A 52 -0.99 18.01 -12.36
C ALA A 52 -1.13 17.48 -10.92
N VAL A 53 -0.40 16.42 -10.62
CA VAL A 53 -0.31 15.82 -9.28
C VAL A 53 1.06 16.18 -8.71
N ASP A 54 1.12 17.27 -7.96
CA ASP A 54 2.38 17.76 -7.39
C ASP A 54 2.68 17.16 -6.01
N THR A 55 1.66 16.65 -5.32
CA THR A 55 1.80 16.08 -3.98
C THR A 55 0.75 15.01 -3.74
N ASP A 56 1.14 13.94 -3.04
CA ASP A 56 0.23 12.92 -2.59
C ASP A 56 -0.79 13.48 -1.58
N LEU A 57 -2.02 12.99 -1.69
CA LEU A 57 -3.09 13.29 -0.77
C LEU A 57 -2.89 12.48 0.51
N ARG A 58 -3.08 13.12 1.66
CA ARG A 58 -2.95 12.43 2.95
C ARG A 58 -4.01 11.35 3.10
N PHE A 59 -3.67 10.28 3.82
CA PHE A 59 -4.54 9.12 3.96
C PHE A 59 -5.91 9.46 4.57
N ASP A 60 -5.97 10.34 5.57
CA ASP A 60 -7.23 10.76 6.19
C ASP A 60 -8.12 11.59 5.26
N GLN A 61 -7.53 12.33 4.31
CA GLN A 61 -8.24 13.09 3.29
C GLN A 61 -8.88 12.18 2.21
N THR A 62 -8.44 10.92 2.08
CA THR A 62 -9.03 9.96 1.12
C THR A 62 -10.49 9.63 1.45
N PHE A 63 -10.87 9.66 2.73
CA PHE A 63 -12.23 9.34 3.19
C PHE A 63 -13.28 10.39 2.77
N PRO A 64 -13.11 11.70 3.02
CA PRO A 64 -14.01 12.71 2.49
C PRO A 64 -13.91 12.82 0.96
N LEU A 65 -12.72 12.68 0.37
CA LEU A 65 -12.57 12.69 -1.09
C LEU A 65 -13.43 11.61 -1.75
N ALA A 66 -13.42 10.39 -1.23
CA ALA A 66 -14.22 9.32 -1.81
C ALA A 66 -15.73 9.57 -1.71
N ARG A 67 -16.20 10.28 -0.68
CA ARG A 67 -17.61 10.71 -0.61
C ARG A 67 -17.92 11.73 -1.70
N LEU A 68 -17.05 12.71 -1.89
CA LEU A 68 -17.17 13.72 -2.95
C LEU A 68 -17.17 13.07 -4.34
N VAL A 69 -16.21 12.18 -4.63
CA VAL A 69 -16.13 11.42 -5.89
C VAL A 69 -17.39 10.59 -6.11
N SER A 70 -17.92 9.96 -5.06
CA SER A 70 -19.14 9.16 -5.13
C SER A 70 -20.38 10.03 -5.41
N ALA A 71 -20.45 11.24 -4.85
CA ALA A 71 -21.51 12.21 -5.13
C ALA A 71 -21.43 12.76 -6.56
N ALA A 72 -20.23 13.16 -7.00
CA ALA A 72 -19.99 13.63 -8.37
C ALA A 72 -20.37 12.59 -9.42
N ARG A 73 -20.03 11.32 -9.18
CA ARG A 73 -20.40 10.20 -10.07
C ARG A 73 -21.91 9.94 -10.16
N ARG A 74 -22.70 10.47 -9.22
CA ARG A 74 -24.17 10.40 -9.24
C ARG A 74 -24.81 11.70 -9.75
N GLY A 75 -24.02 12.71 -10.11
CA GLY A 75 -24.56 14.06 -10.40
C GLY A 75 -25.19 14.73 -9.18
N ALA A 76 -24.87 14.27 -7.97
CA ALA A 76 -25.55 14.69 -6.73
C ALA A 76 -24.89 15.90 -6.04
N VAL A 77 -23.92 16.53 -6.70
CA VAL A 77 -23.21 17.72 -6.20
C VAL A 77 -23.05 18.71 -7.35
N GLU A 78 -23.31 19.97 -7.09
CA GLU A 78 -23.06 21.04 -8.07
C GLU A 78 -21.54 21.23 -8.28
N PRO A 79 -21.05 21.51 -9.50
CA PRO A 79 -19.62 21.70 -9.76
C PRO A 79 -18.92 22.70 -8.84
N ALA A 80 -19.51 23.89 -8.63
CA ALA A 80 -18.92 24.93 -7.78
C ALA A 80 -18.83 24.48 -6.30
N ALA A 81 -19.89 23.85 -5.79
CA ALA A 81 -19.90 23.25 -4.44
C ALA A 81 -18.88 22.11 -4.31
N GLY A 82 -18.73 21.29 -5.36
CA GLY A 82 -17.75 20.22 -5.42
C GLY A 82 -16.31 20.72 -5.37
N GLU A 83 -16.00 21.81 -6.07
CA GLU A 83 -14.68 22.45 -6.03
C GLU A 83 -14.39 23.10 -4.67
N ALA A 84 -15.39 23.76 -4.06
CA ALA A 84 -15.26 24.29 -2.70
C ALA A 84 -15.00 23.19 -1.67
N GLU A 85 -15.72 22.06 -1.76
CA GLU A 85 -15.51 20.91 -0.89
C GLU A 85 -14.13 20.27 -1.14
N LEU A 86 -13.66 20.19 -2.39
CA LEU A 86 -12.32 19.70 -2.68
C LEU A 86 -11.24 20.58 -2.04
N ARG A 87 -11.36 21.91 -2.15
CA ARG A 87 -10.47 22.87 -1.48
C ARG A 87 -10.49 22.73 0.04
N ARG A 88 -11.67 22.52 0.63
CA ARG A 88 -11.82 22.26 2.07
C ARG A 88 -11.12 20.97 2.49
N ILE A 89 -11.21 19.91 1.67
CA ILE A 89 -10.55 18.62 1.93
C ILE A 89 -9.03 18.77 1.87
N THR A 90 -8.49 19.43 0.85
CA THR A 90 -7.04 19.60 0.67
C THR A 90 -6.43 20.53 1.71
N ALA A 91 -7.15 21.55 2.16
CA ALA A 91 -6.73 22.48 3.20
C ALA A 91 -6.92 21.95 4.65
N ALA A 92 -7.49 20.76 4.82
CA ALA A 92 -7.80 20.23 6.14
C ALA A 92 -6.53 20.03 7.00
N PRO A 93 -6.53 20.47 8.28
CA PRO A 93 -5.37 20.33 9.16
C PRO A 93 -5.06 18.85 9.46
N HIS A 94 -3.89 18.61 10.05
CA HIS A 94 -3.54 17.27 10.51
C HIS A 94 -4.45 16.84 11.66
N ARG A 95 -5.04 15.64 11.56
CA ARG A 95 -5.96 15.13 12.59
C ARG A 95 -5.23 14.74 13.87
N LEU A 96 -3.99 14.27 13.73
CA LEU A 96 -3.13 13.85 14.83
C LEU A 96 -1.84 14.69 14.80
N PRO A 97 -1.27 15.03 15.97
CA PRO A 97 0.01 15.72 16.04
C PRO A 97 1.14 14.80 15.56
N SER A 98 2.23 15.41 15.11
CA SER A 98 3.40 14.72 14.54
C SER A 98 3.95 13.61 15.43
N TRP A 99 4.06 13.85 16.74
CA TRP A 99 4.59 12.86 17.69
C TRP A 99 3.74 11.59 17.79
N VAL A 100 2.41 11.68 17.62
CA VAL A 100 1.53 10.49 17.59
C VAL A 100 1.81 9.67 16.35
N SER A 101 2.06 10.30 15.20
CA SER A 101 2.46 9.57 14.00
C SER A 101 3.77 8.80 14.22
N VAL A 102 4.76 9.40 14.88
CA VAL A 102 6.04 8.74 15.17
C VAL A 102 5.83 7.49 16.03
N ILE A 103 5.09 7.62 17.14
CA ILE A 103 4.75 6.50 18.02
C ILE A 103 3.95 5.44 17.27
N GLY A 104 2.98 5.86 16.45
CA GLY A 104 2.18 4.98 15.62
C GLY A 104 3.03 4.17 14.65
N TYR A 105 4.07 4.76 14.07
CA TYR A 105 4.99 4.06 13.18
C TYR A 105 5.83 3.03 13.95
N GLY A 106 6.33 3.37 15.14
CA GLY A 106 7.00 2.41 16.04
C GLY A 106 6.13 1.20 16.39
N ILE A 107 4.86 1.45 16.77
CA ILE A 107 3.88 0.39 17.07
C ILE A 107 3.56 -0.44 15.82
N GLN A 108 3.44 0.19 14.65
CA GLN A 108 3.22 -0.52 13.39
C GLN A 108 4.39 -1.47 13.07
N SER A 109 5.63 -1.00 13.21
CA SER A 109 6.84 -1.82 13.03
C SER A 109 6.90 -2.96 14.05
N ALA A 110 6.52 -2.72 15.32
CA ALA A 110 6.39 -3.78 16.32
C ALA A 110 5.38 -4.87 15.89
N GLY A 111 4.21 -4.47 15.38
CA GLY A 111 3.20 -5.38 14.86
C GLY A 111 3.70 -6.21 13.67
N LEU A 112 4.41 -5.59 12.73
CA LEU A 112 5.04 -6.29 11.61
C LEU A 112 6.14 -7.26 12.06
N ALA A 113 6.94 -6.89 13.07
CA ALA A 113 7.95 -7.78 13.64
C ALA A 113 7.33 -9.05 14.27
N LEU A 114 6.20 -8.89 14.98
CA LEU A 114 5.44 -10.03 15.53
C LEU A 114 4.90 -10.96 14.43
N VAL A 115 4.58 -10.41 13.25
CA VAL A 115 4.08 -11.19 12.11
C VAL A 115 5.21 -11.91 11.38
N LEU A 116 6.35 -11.25 11.18
CA LEU A 116 7.46 -11.76 10.36
C LEU A 116 8.42 -12.68 11.12
N GLU A 117 8.84 -12.25 12.30
CA GLU A 117 9.81 -12.98 13.12
C GLU A 117 9.62 -12.62 14.61
N PRO A 118 8.68 -13.28 15.30
CA PRO A 118 8.32 -12.95 16.67
C PRO A 118 9.38 -13.41 17.67
N THR A 119 10.38 -12.56 17.86
CA THR A 119 11.38 -12.65 18.94
C THR A 119 11.37 -11.38 19.78
N PRO A 120 11.69 -11.45 21.09
CA PRO A 120 11.75 -10.26 21.94
C PRO A 120 12.72 -9.20 21.42
N LEU A 121 13.88 -9.65 20.92
CA LEU A 121 14.91 -8.76 20.39
C LEU A 121 14.46 -8.08 19.11
N ASN A 122 13.86 -8.82 18.17
CA ASN A 122 13.33 -8.23 16.95
C ASN A 122 12.17 -7.27 17.25
N LEU A 123 11.30 -7.61 18.20
CA LEU A 123 10.21 -6.74 18.63
C LEU A 123 10.74 -5.40 19.17
N LEU A 124 11.73 -5.45 20.05
CA LEU A 124 12.36 -4.25 20.61
C LEU A 124 13.07 -3.44 19.52
N GLY A 125 13.89 -4.09 18.71
CA GLY A 125 14.63 -3.47 17.61
C GLY A 125 13.69 -2.79 16.61
N ALA A 126 12.70 -3.53 16.09
CA ALA A 126 11.71 -2.99 15.17
C ALA A 126 10.91 -1.82 15.75
N THR A 127 10.60 -1.84 17.06
CA THR A 127 9.93 -0.71 17.72
C THR A 127 10.83 0.52 17.73
N VAL A 128 12.09 0.39 18.16
CA VAL A 128 13.03 1.51 18.25
C VAL A 128 13.38 2.06 16.87
N PHE A 129 13.68 1.18 15.92
CA PHE A 129 13.96 1.57 14.54
C PHE A 129 12.73 2.18 13.86
N GLY A 130 11.53 1.67 14.17
CA GLY A 130 10.27 2.27 13.73
C GLY A 130 10.11 3.69 14.29
N LEU A 131 10.36 3.92 15.58
CA LEU A 131 10.33 5.29 16.14
C LEU A 131 11.32 6.22 15.42
N LEU A 132 12.53 5.74 15.13
CA LEU A 132 13.53 6.51 14.38
C LEU A 132 13.05 6.86 12.97
N VAL A 133 12.61 5.88 12.19
CA VAL A 133 12.13 6.10 10.82
C VAL A 133 10.89 7.00 10.82
N GLY A 134 9.97 6.80 11.78
CA GLY A 134 8.81 7.65 11.96
C GLY A 134 9.19 9.11 12.22
N ALA A 135 10.24 9.33 13.02
CA ALA A 135 10.78 10.66 13.28
C ALA A 135 11.42 11.28 12.03
N ILE A 136 12.25 10.53 11.30
CA ILE A 136 12.88 10.99 10.03
C ILE A 136 11.79 11.36 9.01
N ALA A 137 10.81 10.49 8.81
CA ALA A 137 9.71 10.70 7.87
C ALA A 137 8.80 11.87 8.28
N THR A 138 8.68 12.16 9.57
CA THR A 138 7.88 13.28 10.07
C THR A 138 8.64 14.60 9.99
N ALA A 139 9.95 14.59 10.24
CA ALA A 139 10.82 15.75 10.14
C ALA A 139 11.04 16.22 8.69
N SER A 140 10.93 15.32 7.71
CA SER A 140 11.02 15.66 6.28
C SER A 140 9.72 16.21 5.69
N ARG A 141 8.60 16.20 6.43
CA ARG A 141 7.31 16.72 5.96
C ARG A 141 7.45 18.20 5.58
N GLY A 142 6.99 18.55 4.37
CA GLY A 142 7.05 19.91 3.84
C GLY A 142 8.39 20.30 3.19
N ARG A 143 9.35 19.37 3.07
CA ARG A 143 10.65 19.60 2.41
C ARG A 143 10.86 18.61 1.25
N PRO A 144 10.40 18.94 0.02
CA PRO A 144 10.40 18.01 -1.12
C PRO A 144 11.78 17.40 -1.42
N LEU A 145 12.85 18.20 -1.32
CA LEU A 145 14.21 17.73 -1.56
C LEU A 145 14.66 16.66 -0.55
N LEU A 146 14.33 16.85 0.73
CA LEU A 146 14.67 15.86 1.76
C LEU A 146 13.81 14.60 1.62
N ALA A 147 12.53 14.75 1.26
CA ALA A 147 11.61 13.64 1.09
C ALA A 147 12.12 12.58 0.09
N GLN A 148 12.84 13.00 -0.95
CA GLN A 148 13.44 12.09 -1.94
C GLN A 148 14.60 11.25 -1.38
N LEU A 149 15.30 11.74 -0.35
CA LEU A 149 16.45 11.04 0.27
C LEU A 149 16.06 10.24 1.52
N VAL A 150 14.86 10.45 2.06
CA VAL A 150 14.36 9.77 3.27
C VAL A 150 14.50 8.25 3.21
N PRO A 151 14.19 7.54 2.10
CA PRO A 151 14.38 6.08 2.04
C PRO A 151 15.83 5.67 2.28
N VAL A 152 16.79 6.30 1.58
CA VAL A 152 18.23 6.02 1.71
C VAL A 152 18.71 6.31 3.13
N ILE A 153 18.37 7.49 3.66
CA ILE A 153 18.79 7.93 5.00
C ILE A 153 18.23 7.00 6.08
N SER A 154 16.97 6.58 5.93
CA SER A 154 16.32 5.65 6.86
C SER A 154 16.97 4.27 6.83
N ALA A 155 17.21 3.74 5.63
CA ALA A 155 17.88 2.46 5.45
C ALA A 155 19.30 2.46 6.03
N PHE A 156 20.08 3.51 5.76
CA PHE A 156 21.40 3.71 6.34
C PHE A 156 21.33 3.76 7.87
N ALA A 157 20.51 4.66 8.45
CA ALA A 157 20.44 4.86 9.89
C ALA A 157 19.99 3.60 10.64
N VAL A 158 18.96 2.90 10.14
CA VAL A 158 18.46 1.66 10.73
C VAL A 158 19.51 0.56 10.67
N THR A 159 20.19 0.41 9.52
CA THR A 159 21.24 -0.62 9.35
C THR A 159 22.45 -0.35 10.23
N SER A 160 22.95 0.89 10.27
CA SER A 160 24.08 1.26 11.12
C SER A 160 23.79 1.03 12.60
N LEU A 161 22.59 1.39 13.08
CA LEU A 161 22.21 1.15 14.47
C LEU A 161 22.03 -0.34 14.77
N ALA A 162 21.50 -1.11 13.82
CA ALA A 162 21.36 -2.56 13.97
C ALA A 162 22.72 -3.25 14.10
N ILE A 163 23.69 -2.91 13.25
CA ILE A 163 25.07 -3.42 13.32
C ILE A 163 25.71 -3.04 14.66
N LEU A 164 25.64 -1.76 15.04
CA LEU A 164 26.21 -1.30 16.32
C LEU A 164 25.57 -1.99 17.53
N ALA A 165 24.26 -2.20 17.50
CA ALA A 165 23.54 -2.92 18.55
C ALA A 165 23.96 -4.40 18.60
N ALA A 166 24.15 -5.06 17.45
CA ALA A 166 24.62 -6.43 17.39
C ALA A 166 26.01 -6.60 18.02
N HIS A 167 26.94 -5.70 17.71
CA HIS A 167 28.27 -5.66 18.34
C HIS A 167 28.19 -5.48 19.86
N ARG A 168 27.36 -4.54 20.32
CA ARG A 168 27.20 -4.25 21.76
C ARG A 168 26.59 -5.42 22.53
N LEU A 169 25.76 -6.23 21.88
CA LEU A 169 25.07 -7.37 22.47
C LEU A 169 25.82 -8.70 22.27
N GLY A 170 26.96 -8.69 21.56
CA GLY A 170 27.72 -9.91 21.25
C GLY A 170 26.95 -10.88 20.36
N LEU A 171 26.12 -10.36 19.44
CA LEU A 171 25.37 -11.18 18.49
C LEU A 171 26.25 -11.45 17.27
N ASP A 172 26.37 -12.73 16.91
CA ASP A 172 27.21 -13.16 15.77
C ASP A 172 26.68 -12.69 14.41
N HIS A 173 25.38 -12.31 14.33
CA HIS A 173 24.68 -12.02 13.09
C HIS A 173 23.63 -10.92 13.25
N VAL A 174 23.48 -10.09 12.20
CA VAL A 174 22.40 -9.10 12.09
C VAL A 174 21.27 -9.72 11.27
N GLY A 175 20.11 -9.96 11.89
CA GLY A 175 18.95 -10.48 11.17
C GLY A 175 18.38 -9.44 10.19
N LEU A 176 18.52 -9.64 8.88
CA LEU A 176 17.93 -8.78 7.84
C LEU A 176 16.42 -8.59 8.02
N ARG A 177 15.75 -9.63 8.53
CA ARG A 177 14.32 -9.61 8.86
C ARG A 177 13.95 -8.57 9.92
N ALA A 178 14.88 -8.14 10.75
CA ALA A 178 14.66 -7.07 11.73
C ALA A 178 14.67 -5.66 11.13
N LEU A 179 15.30 -5.48 9.96
CA LEU A 179 15.34 -4.21 9.24
C LEU A 179 14.05 -3.98 8.42
N ILE A 180 13.31 -5.05 8.14
CA ILE A 180 12.12 -5.02 7.29
C ILE A 180 10.96 -4.24 7.94
N PRO A 181 10.51 -4.54 9.17
CA PRO A 181 9.42 -3.80 9.82
C PRO A 181 9.59 -2.27 9.87
N PRO A 182 10.77 -1.71 10.22
CA PRO A 182 10.96 -0.26 10.23
C PRO A 182 11.11 0.37 8.84
N LEU A 183 11.47 -0.39 7.81
CA LEU A 183 11.59 0.12 6.43
C LEU A 183 10.36 -0.17 5.57
N ALA A 184 9.35 -0.85 6.12
CA ALA A 184 8.19 -1.36 5.39
C ALA A 184 7.41 -0.31 4.61
N MET A 185 7.39 0.95 5.08
CA MET A 185 6.68 2.03 4.39
C MET A 185 7.34 2.46 3.07
N PHE A 186 8.65 2.23 2.94
CA PHE A 186 9.42 2.56 1.75
C PHE A 186 9.44 1.42 0.75
N LEU A 187 8.91 0.25 1.12
CA LEU A 187 8.83 -0.87 0.19
C LEU A 187 7.81 -0.53 -0.89
N PRO A 188 8.20 -0.45 -2.17
CA PRO A 188 7.36 0.02 -3.26
C PRO A 188 6.38 -1.05 -3.75
N GLY A 189 6.01 -2.01 -2.90
CA GLY A 189 5.18 -3.14 -3.30
C GLY A 189 3.85 -2.69 -3.89
N VAL A 190 3.19 -1.66 -3.33
CA VAL A 190 1.92 -1.15 -3.88
C VAL A 190 2.13 -0.58 -5.28
N ALA A 191 3.19 0.21 -5.49
CA ALA A 191 3.50 0.81 -6.78
C ALA A 191 3.80 -0.26 -7.83
N MET A 192 4.61 -1.26 -7.48
CA MET A 192 4.97 -2.38 -8.36
C MET A 192 3.78 -3.28 -8.67
N THR A 193 2.93 -3.57 -7.68
CA THR A 193 1.72 -4.35 -7.90
C THR A 193 0.70 -3.59 -8.76
N LEU A 194 0.49 -2.29 -8.51
CA LEU A 194 -0.33 -1.45 -9.38
C LEU A 194 0.25 -1.38 -10.80
N ALA A 195 1.57 -1.35 -10.93
CA ALA A 195 2.22 -1.39 -12.23
C ALA A 195 1.84 -2.66 -13.01
N VAL A 196 1.92 -3.84 -12.39
CA VAL A 196 1.50 -5.10 -13.04
C VAL A 196 0.02 -5.07 -13.45
N VAL A 197 -0.86 -4.55 -12.57
CA VAL A 197 -2.28 -4.42 -12.89
C VAL A 197 -2.53 -3.46 -14.06
N GLU A 198 -1.79 -2.35 -14.13
CA GLU A 198 -1.91 -1.36 -15.21
C GLU A 198 -1.30 -1.88 -16.53
N LEU A 199 -0.15 -2.56 -16.48
CA LEU A 199 0.48 -3.24 -17.62
C LEU A 199 -0.47 -4.29 -18.24
N THR A 200 -1.06 -5.15 -17.40
CA THR A 200 -2.03 -6.16 -17.86
C THR A 200 -3.34 -5.54 -18.37
N SER A 201 -3.65 -4.30 -17.94
CA SER A 201 -4.81 -3.53 -18.41
C SER A 201 -4.52 -2.66 -19.64
N ARG A 202 -3.35 -2.82 -20.28
CA ARG A 202 -2.87 -2.02 -21.43
C ARG A 202 -2.53 -0.55 -21.13
N ASP A 203 -2.48 -0.14 -19.86
CA ASP A 203 -2.00 1.18 -19.45
C ASP A 203 -0.46 1.17 -19.29
N MET A 204 0.25 0.91 -20.40
CA MET A 204 1.70 0.65 -20.40
C MET A 204 2.55 1.79 -19.84
N ILE A 205 2.22 3.04 -20.19
CA ILE A 205 2.98 4.22 -19.72
C ILE A 205 2.88 4.31 -18.19
N SER A 206 1.67 4.22 -17.64
CA SER A 206 1.43 4.30 -16.21
C SER A 206 2.10 3.15 -15.46
N GLY A 207 1.93 1.93 -15.98
CA GLY A 207 2.52 0.74 -15.39
C GLY A 207 4.04 0.80 -15.34
N THR A 208 4.69 1.07 -16.47
CA THR A 208 6.16 1.16 -16.53
C THR A 208 6.70 2.29 -15.65
N SER A 209 6.06 3.47 -15.62
CA SER A 209 6.49 4.57 -14.75
C SER A 209 6.45 4.20 -13.26
N ARG A 210 5.38 3.54 -12.80
CA ARG A 210 5.27 3.07 -11.40
C ARG A 210 6.30 1.98 -11.09
N LEU A 211 6.57 1.09 -12.03
CA LEU A 211 7.56 0.02 -11.87
C LEU A 211 8.97 0.58 -11.72
N VAL A 212 9.38 1.50 -12.61
CA VAL A 212 10.67 2.17 -12.57
C VAL A 212 10.83 2.98 -11.29
N ALA A 213 9.80 3.72 -10.87
CA ALA A 213 9.82 4.44 -9.60
C ALA A 213 10.02 3.49 -8.40
N GLY A 214 9.37 2.33 -8.43
CA GLY A 214 9.59 1.29 -7.42
C GLY A 214 11.02 0.78 -7.42
N PHE A 215 11.61 0.47 -8.58
CA PHE A 215 13.00 0.03 -8.63
C PHE A 215 13.98 1.08 -8.13
N ALA A 216 13.78 2.35 -8.48
CA ALA A 216 14.58 3.44 -7.95
C ALA A 216 14.50 3.50 -6.42
N GLN A 217 13.30 3.32 -5.84
CA GLN A 217 13.13 3.30 -4.39
C GLN A 217 13.79 2.09 -3.72
N LEU A 218 13.74 0.91 -4.34
CA LEU A 218 14.48 -0.26 -3.84
C LEU A 218 15.99 -0.05 -3.91
N ALA A 219 16.50 0.50 -5.00
CA ALA A 219 17.91 0.82 -5.16
C ALA A 219 18.39 1.83 -4.10
N GLN A 220 17.54 2.81 -3.75
CA GLN A 220 17.80 3.74 -2.65
C GLN A 220 17.94 3.04 -1.30
N LEU A 221 17.01 2.12 -0.97
CA LEU A 221 17.08 1.35 0.27
C LEU A 221 18.35 0.50 0.32
N ALA A 222 18.62 -0.22 -0.77
CA ALA A 222 19.80 -1.06 -0.92
C ALA A 222 21.11 -0.28 -0.78
N PHE A 223 21.21 0.87 -1.43
CA PHE A 223 22.37 1.75 -1.33
C PHE A 223 22.59 2.21 0.11
N GLY A 224 21.52 2.58 0.84
CA GLY A 224 21.63 2.95 2.26
C GLY A 224 22.16 1.81 3.13
N ILE A 225 21.66 0.58 2.92
CA ILE A 225 22.14 -0.63 3.61
C ILE A 225 23.62 -0.88 3.28
N PHE A 226 23.97 -0.87 2.00
CA PHE A 226 25.34 -1.12 1.52
C PHE A 226 26.35 -0.15 2.13
N ILE A 227 26.07 1.16 2.09
CA ILE A 227 26.96 2.17 2.67
C ILE A 227 27.12 1.97 4.18
N ALA A 228 26.07 1.57 4.89
CA ALA A 228 26.15 1.30 6.33
C ALA A 228 27.08 0.11 6.64
N VAL A 229 26.99 -0.98 5.87
CA VAL A 229 27.87 -2.15 6.00
C VAL A 229 29.32 -1.78 5.71
N GLN A 230 29.58 -1.11 4.58
CA GLN A 230 30.92 -0.70 4.16
C GLN A 230 31.64 0.20 5.18
N ILE A 231 30.92 1.15 5.79
CA ILE A 231 31.52 2.07 6.77
C ILE A 231 31.84 1.36 8.09
N LEU A 232 31.04 0.37 8.48
CA LEU A 232 31.20 -0.34 9.75
C LEU A 232 32.13 -1.55 9.67
N GLY A 233 32.56 -1.93 8.46
CA GLY A 233 33.61 -2.94 8.26
C GLY A 233 33.17 -4.38 8.51
N GLU A 234 31.86 -4.66 8.48
CA GLU A 234 31.32 -6.02 8.65
C GLU A 234 31.38 -6.82 7.35
N SER A 235 31.64 -8.12 7.43
CA SER A 235 31.53 -8.99 6.25
C SER A 235 30.06 -9.31 5.97
N GLU A 236 29.65 -9.19 4.70
CA GLU A 236 28.27 -9.41 4.23
C GLU A 236 27.72 -10.82 4.56
N SER A 237 28.60 -11.78 4.87
CA SER A 237 28.28 -13.15 5.27
C SER A 237 27.61 -13.29 6.65
N GLN A 238 27.54 -12.24 7.47
CA GLN A 238 26.92 -12.28 8.81
C GLN A 238 25.41 -11.96 8.81
N LEU A 239 24.78 -11.91 7.64
CA LEU A 239 23.35 -11.67 7.49
C LEU A 239 22.59 -13.00 7.36
N THR A 240 22.07 -13.52 8.48
CA THR A 240 21.33 -14.80 8.47
C THR A 240 19.82 -14.60 8.23
N SER A 241 19.23 -15.44 7.35
CA SER A 241 17.80 -15.40 6.95
C SER A 241 16.90 -16.42 7.68
N ILE A 242 17.42 -17.18 8.65
CA ILE A 242 16.66 -18.23 9.35
C ILE A 242 15.64 -17.60 10.30
N ALA A 243 14.36 -17.80 10.02
CA ALA A 243 13.27 -17.31 10.87
C ALA A 243 13.22 -18.12 12.17
N VAL A 244 13.33 -17.46 13.33
CA VAL A 244 13.11 -18.12 14.62
C VAL A 244 11.87 -17.52 15.29
N ASN A 245 10.84 -18.33 15.49
CA ASN A 245 9.73 -17.94 16.36
C ASN A 245 10.08 -18.33 17.81
N LYS A 246 10.28 -17.32 18.68
CA LYS A 246 10.57 -17.53 20.11
C LYS A 246 9.41 -17.16 21.04
N LEU A 247 8.33 -16.54 20.53
CA LEU A 247 7.19 -16.08 21.32
C LEU A 247 5.96 -17.00 21.24
N GLY A 248 5.90 -17.87 20.22
CA GLY A 248 4.87 -18.88 20.03
C GLY A 248 3.88 -18.58 18.88
N PRO A 249 2.93 -19.50 18.61
CA PRO A 249 2.03 -19.40 17.44
C PRO A 249 0.99 -18.27 17.53
N TRP A 250 0.73 -17.73 18.72
CA TRP A 250 -0.22 -16.63 18.93
C TRP A 250 0.35 -15.26 18.50
N ALA A 251 1.68 -15.12 18.49
CA ALA A 251 2.37 -13.85 18.32
C ALA A 251 2.03 -13.16 16.98
N PRO A 252 2.01 -13.84 15.82
CA PRO A 252 1.62 -13.21 14.57
C PRO A 252 0.18 -12.68 14.57
N TRP A 253 -0.76 -13.40 15.18
CA TRP A 253 -2.17 -12.98 15.27
C TRP A 253 -2.34 -11.73 16.13
N VAL A 254 -1.61 -11.62 17.23
CA VAL A 254 -1.55 -10.38 18.02
C VAL A 254 -0.83 -9.28 17.25
N GLY A 255 0.21 -9.64 16.49
CA GLY A 255 0.93 -8.74 15.58
C GLY A 255 0.00 -8.01 14.62
N VAL A 256 -1.00 -8.69 14.04
CA VAL A 256 -2.01 -8.07 13.16
C VAL A 256 -2.83 -7.00 13.90
N ALA A 257 -3.21 -7.23 15.16
CA ALA A 257 -3.92 -6.22 15.96
C ALA A 257 -3.03 -5.02 16.31
N VAL A 258 -1.79 -5.28 16.74
CA VAL A 258 -0.80 -4.25 17.07
C VAL A 258 -0.47 -3.41 15.82
N TYR A 259 -0.30 -4.06 14.68
CA TYR A 259 -0.13 -3.43 13.37
C TYR A 259 -1.28 -2.47 13.04
N THR A 260 -2.52 -2.94 13.23
CA THR A 260 -3.73 -2.13 13.00
C THR A 260 -3.74 -0.90 13.91
N LEU A 261 -3.39 -1.05 15.18
CA LEU A 261 -3.27 0.07 16.12
C LEU A 261 -2.21 1.07 15.65
N GLY A 262 -1.04 0.59 15.22
CA GLY A 262 0.03 1.41 14.66
C GLY A 262 -0.45 2.22 13.44
N ILE A 263 -1.15 1.58 12.50
CA ILE A 263 -1.78 2.24 11.35
C ILE A 263 -2.74 3.36 11.78
N MET A 264 -3.56 3.11 12.81
CA MET A 264 -4.52 4.09 13.28
C MET A 264 -3.86 5.35 13.83
N LEU A 265 -2.73 5.20 14.52
CA LEU A 265 -1.95 6.30 15.09
C LEU A 265 -1.07 6.98 14.03
N PHE A 266 -0.48 6.20 13.11
CA PHE A 266 0.40 6.70 12.06
C PHE A 266 -0.36 7.54 11.02
N LEU A 267 -1.44 6.97 10.46
CA LEU A 267 -2.21 7.57 9.36
C LEU A 267 -3.40 8.42 9.82
N GLY A 268 -3.81 8.31 11.08
CA GLY A 268 -4.95 9.05 11.64
C GLY A 268 -6.30 8.92 10.91
N PRO A 269 -6.74 7.74 10.41
CA PRO A 269 -8.05 7.61 9.81
C PRO A 269 -9.19 7.72 10.84
N PRO A 270 -10.46 7.86 10.42
CA PRO A 270 -11.60 7.94 11.35
C PRO A 270 -11.71 6.67 12.22
N VAL A 271 -12.04 6.78 13.51
CA VAL A 271 -12.13 5.60 14.41
C VAL A 271 -13.11 4.53 13.94
N ARG A 272 -14.17 4.94 13.23
CA ARG A 272 -15.11 4.02 12.56
C ARG A 272 -14.45 3.11 11.51
N PHE A 273 -13.21 3.39 11.10
CA PHE A 273 -12.42 2.60 10.17
C PHE A 273 -11.86 1.31 10.80
N VAL A 274 -11.60 1.32 12.10
CA VAL A 274 -10.97 0.22 12.85
C VAL A 274 -11.61 -1.14 12.58
N PRO A 275 -12.93 -1.34 12.76
CA PRO A 275 -13.52 -2.67 12.56
C PRO A 275 -13.39 -3.16 11.12
N TRP A 276 -13.51 -2.27 10.13
CA TRP A 276 -13.35 -2.62 8.72
C TRP A 276 -11.92 -3.03 8.42
N LEU A 277 -10.95 -2.25 8.93
CA LEU A 277 -9.55 -2.55 8.75
C LEU A 277 -9.21 -3.91 9.37
N LEU A 278 -9.57 -4.13 10.64
CA LEU A 278 -9.32 -5.39 11.36
C LEU A 278 -9.81 -6.61 10.57
N ILE A 279 -11.07 -6.61 10.13
CA ILE A 279 -11.62 -7.76 9.42
C ILE A 279 -10.85 -8.00 8.11
N VAL A 280 -10.53 -6.95 7.36
CA VAL A 280 -9.78 -7.08 6.10
C VAL A 280 -8.38 -7.61 6.33
N VAL A 281 -7.64 -7.07 7.30
CA VAL A 281 -6.25 -7.47 7.55
C VAL A 281 -6.14 -8.86 8.14
N TYR A 282 -7.06 -9.25 9.04
CA TYR A 282 -7.11 -10.61 9.57
C TYR A 282 -7.50 -11.62 8.50
N ALA A 283 -8.48 -11.31 7.64
CA ALA A 283 -8.86 -12.20 6.55
C ALA A 283 -7.70 -12.39 5.55
N ALA A 284 -6.99 -11.32 5.23
CA ALA A 284 -5.83 -11.37 4.34
C ALA A 284 -4.67 -12.18 4.96
N TYR A 285 -4.34 -11.92 6.23
CA TYR A 285 -3.30 -12.65 6.94
C TYR A 285 -3.64 -14.15 7.09
N ALA A 286 -4.87 -14.47 7.49
CA ALA A 286 -5.31 -15.85 7.62
C ALA A 286 -5.22 -16.61 6.28
N ALA A 287 -5.68 -15.98 5.18
CA ALA A 287 -5.59 -16.57 3.86
C ALA A 287 -4.14 -16.80 3.42
N GLN A 288 -3.25 -15.84 3.68
CA GLN A 288 -1.81 -15.99 3.41
C GLN A 288 -1.20 -17.12 4.25
N PHE A 289 -1.51 -17.20 5.55
CA PHE A 289 -1.03 -18.24 6.46
C PHE A 289 -1.46 -19.64 6.02
N PHE A 290 -2.75 -19.84 5.73
CA PHE A 290 -3.24 -21.13 5.25
C PHE A 290 -2.76 -21.44 3.83
N GLY A 291 -2.57 -20.42 3.00
CA GLY A 291 -2.00 -20.56 1.65
C GLY A 291 -0.55 -21.03 1.69
N ASP A 292 0.25 -20.50 2.61
CA ASP A 292 1.62 -20.94 2.85
C ASP A 292 1.65 -22.42 3.30
N LEU A 293 0.78 -22.79 4.24
CA LEU A 293 0.70 -24.17 4.74
C LEU A 293 0.27 -25.18 3.67
N ALA A 294 -0.64 -24.79 2.77
CA ALA A 294 -1.21 -25.70 1.78
C ALA A 294 -0.42 -25.77 0.46
N PHE A 295 0.18 -24.66 0.02
CA PHE A 295 0.74 -24.51 -1.32
C PHE A 295 2.18 -23.96 -1.34
N GLY A 296 2.74 -23.64 -0.17
CA GLY A 296 4.07 -23.05 -0.02
C GLY A 296 4.10 -21.53 -0.20
N SER A 297 5.26 -20.95 0.12
CA SER A 297 5.41 -19.50 0.34
C SER A 297 5.17 -18.65 -0.90
N TYR A 298 5.42 -19.16 -2.10
CA TYR A 298 5.17 -18.42 -3.34
C TYR A 298 3.68 -18.21 -3.60
N VAL A 299 2.82 -19.17 -3.23
CA VAL A 299 1.35 -19.11 -3.46
C VAL A 299 0.63 -18.38 -2.31
N SER A 300 1.28 -18.28 -1.14
CA SER A 300 0.78 -17.51 0.01
C SER A 300 0.42 -16.06 -0.35
N GLY A 301 1.22 -15.40 -1.21
CA GLY A 301 0.96 -14.04 -1.69
C GLY A 301 -0.32 -13.94 -2.53
N VAL A 302 -0.57 -14.89 -3.43
CA VAL A 302 -1.80 -14.95 -4.24
C VAL A 302 -3.03 -15.05 -3.33
N THR A 303 -3.00 -15.98 -2.38
CA THR A 303 -4.15 -16.24 -1.48
C THR A 303 -4.43 -15.06 -0.55
N GLY A 304 -3.38 -14.45 0.02
CA GLY A 304 -3.49 -13.22 0.82
C GLY A 304 -4.04 -12.05 0.02
N GLY A 305 -3.48 -11.77 -1.17
CA GLY A 305 -3.93 -10.70 -2.06
C GLY A 305 -5.36 -10.89 -2.56
N PHE A 306 -5.75 -12.12 -2.87
CA PHE A 306 -7.11 -12.47 -3.25
C PHE A 306 -8.11 -12.18 -2.12
N ALA A 307 -7.83 -12.68 -0.92
CA ALA A 307 -8.69 -12.46 0.24
C ALA A 307 -8.77 -10.98 0.63
N LEU A 308 -7.64 -10.27 0.65
CA LEU A 308 -7.55 -8.84 0.88
C LEU A 308 -8.49 -8.07 -0.04
N THR A 309 -8.39 -8.32 -1.35
CA THR A 309 -9.17 -7.58 -2.34
C THR A 309 -10.64 -7.93 -2.29
N LEU A 310 -10.97 -9.22 -2.21
CA LEU A 310 -12.35 -9.68 -2.14
C LEU A 310 -13.05 -9.12 -0.90
N CYS A 311 -12.39 -9.17 0.26
CA CYS A 311 -12.91 -8.63 1.52
C CYS A 311 -13.06 -7.12 1.46
N ALA A 312 -12.04 -6.39 0.99
CA ALA A 312 -12.09 -4.94 0.86
C ALA A 312 -13.21 -4.48 -0.09
N MET A 313 -13.37 -5.14 -1.24
CA MET A 313 -14.44 -4.85 -2.20
C MET A 313 -15.83 -5.18 -1.64
N ALA A 314 -15.97 -6.31 -0.96
CA ALA A 314 -17.22 -6.71 -0.31
C ALA A 314 -17.63 -5.72 0.77
N MET A 315 -16.68 -5.29 1.60
CA MET A 315 -16.90 -4.33 2.65
C MET A 315 -17.23 -2.94 2.12
N ALA A 316 -16.46 -2.45 1.15
CA ALA A 316 -16.69 -1.15 0.52
C ALA A 316 -18.05 -1.04 -0.21
N SER A 317 -18.73 -2.17 -0.45
CA SER A 317 -20.07 -2.18 -1.01
C SER A 317 -21.19 -1.94 0.02
N ARG A 318 -20.87 -1.94 1.33
CA ARG A 318 -21.84 -1.71 2.41
C ARG A 318 -22.08 -0.21 2.67
N PRO A 319 -23.29 0.19 3.09
CA PRO A 319 -23.56 1.57 3.50
C PRO A 319 -22.62 2.02 4.62
N GLY A 320 -22.06 3.23 4.50
CA GLY A 320 -21.16 3.80 5.50
C GLY A 320 -19.74 3.23 5.52
N ALA A 321 -19.42 2.26 4.65
CA ALA A 321 -18.09 1.68 4.57
C ALA A 321 -17.06 2.64 3.98
N PRO A 322 -15.78 2.53 4.39
CA PRO A 322 -14.68 3.26 3.80
C PRO A 322 -14.40 2.81 2.35
N PRO A 323 -13.66 3.62 1.57
CA PRO A 323 -13.30 3.26 0.21
C PRO A 323 -12.42 2.01 0.17
N ALA A 324 -12.60 1.16 -0.84
CA ALA A 324 -11.83 -0.09 -0.98
C ALA A 324 -10.31 0.16 -0.99
N ILE A 325 -9.84 1.21 -1.70
CA ILE A 325 -8.42 1.57 -1.77
C ILE A 325 -7.82 1.85 -0.37
N SER A 326 -8.58 2.50 0.51
CA SER A 326 -8.15 2.80 1.88
C SER A 326 -8.05 1.54 2.74
N LEU A 327 -8.78 0.47 2.42
CA LEU A 327 -8.69 -0.83 3.08
C LEU A 327 -7.55 -1.69 2.51
N ILE A 328 -7.37 -1.66 1.19
CA ILE A 328 -6.35 -2.47 0.49
C ILE A 328 -4.95 -2.01 0.87
N LEU A 329 -4.70 -0.70 0.94
CA LEU A 329 -3.35 -0.15 1.14
C LEU A 329 -2.69 -0.63 2.46
N PRO A 330 -3.33 -0.49 3.64
CA PRO A 330 -2.75 -1.04 4.87
C PRO A 330 -2.71 -2.56 4.89
N GLY A 331 -3.70 -3.26 4.30
CA GLY A 331 -3.64 -4.72 4.24
C GLY A 331 -2.49 -5.23 3.37
N PHE A 332 -2.18 -4.51 2.29
CA PHE A 332 -1.07 -4.84 1.40
C PHE A 332 0.28 -4.76 2.12
N TRP A 333 0.53 -3.70 2.90
CA TRP A 333 1.77 -3.58 3.68
C TRP A 333 1.91 -4.70 4.72
N LEU A 334 0.80 -5.22 5.26
CA LEU A 334 0.81 -6.36 6.17
C LEU A 334 1.15 -7.68 5.48
N LEU A 335 0.78 -7.88 4.21
CA LEU A 335 1.15 -9.09 3.46
C LEU A 335 2.66 -9.15 3.17
N VAL A 336 3.34 -8.03 3.37
CA VAL A 336 4.78 -7.81 3.23
C VAL A 336 5.40 -8.40 1.94
N PRO A 337 4.80 -8.25 0.74
CA PRO A 337 5.46 -8.72 -0.49
C PRO A 337 6.80 -8.00 -0.75
N GLY A 338 6.95 -6.77 -0.27
CA GLY A 338 8.17 -6.00 -0.47
C GLY A 338 9.36 -6.46 0.37
N SER A 339 9.15 -7.23 1.44
CA SER A 339 10.25 -7.65 2.33
C SER A 339 11.16 -8.65 1.68
N MET A 340 10.59 -9.60 0.93
CA MET A 340 11.35 -10.52 0.09
C MET A 340 12.17 -9.75 -0.96
N GLY A 341 11.67 -8.60 -1.42
CA GLY A 341 12.40 -7.70 -2.30
C GLY A 341 13.62 -7.04 -1.69
N LEU A 342 13.47 -6.56 -0.45
CA LEU A 342 14.59 -5.97 0.28
C LEU A 342 15.63 -7.02 0.67
N ILE A 343 15.17 -8.21 1.10
CA ILE A 343 16.04 -9.36 1.38
C ILE A 343 16.80 -9.72 0.11
N GLY A 344 16.10 -9.89 -1.02
CA GLY A 344 16.74 -10.28 -2.27
C GLY A 344 17.76 -9.25 -2.76
N ILE A 345 17.52 -7.96 -2.58
CA ILE A 345 18.52 -6.96 -2.97
C ILE A 345 19.68 -6.89 -1.97
N ALA A 346 19.44 -7.05 -0.66
CA ALA A 346 20.52 -7.15 0.31
C ALA A 346 21.40 -8.39 0.06
N GLU A 347 20.78 -9.52 -0.32
CA GLU A 347 21.45 -10.77 -0.70
C GLU A 347 22.17 -10.68 -2.05
N LEU A 348 21.70 -9.84 -3.00
CA LEU A 348 22.40 -9.60 -4.27
C LEU A 348 23.79 -8.98 -4.06
N PHE A 349 23.96 -8.21 -2.99
CA PHE A 349 25.26 -7.69 -2.60
C PHE A 349 26.06 -8.70 -1.77
N GLY A 350 25.42 -9.73 -1.20
CA GLY A 350 26.08 -10.87 -0.55
C GLY A 350 26.45 -12.01 -1.51
N ALA A 351 27.19 -12.99 -1.01
CA ALA A 351 27.92 -14.00 -1.79
C ALA A 351 27.10 -15.00 -2.64
N ASP A 352 25.75 -14.96 -2.63
CA ASP A 352 24.86 -15.94 -3.31
C ASP A 352 23.75 -15.25 -4.18
N GLY A 353 24.12 -14.19 -4.91
CA GLY A 353 23.19 -13.25 -5.57
C GLY A 353 22.35 -13.73 -6.77
N ASP A 354 22.39 -14.99 -7.19
CA ASP A 354 21.76 -15.43 -8.46
C ASP A 354 20.24 -15.67 -8.35
N SER A 355 19.71 -15.93 -7.14
CA SER A 355 18.28 -16.24 -6.91
C SER A 355 17.46 -15.07 -6.35
N ALA A 356 18.12 -14.02 -5.88
CA ALA A 356 17.57 -13.01 -4.99
C ALA A 356 16.60 -12.05 -5.70
N ILE A 357 16.98 -11.61 -6.90
CA ILE A 357 16.13 -10.84 -7.82
C ILE A 357 14.90 -11.66 -8.23
N THR A 358 15.10 -12.95 -8.52
CA THR A 358 14.03 -13.86 -8.96
C THR A 358 12.97 -14.03 -7.88
N VAL A 359 13.36 -14.27 -6.62
CA VAL A 359 12.42 -14.40 -5.48
C VAL A 359 11.61 -13.12 -5.28
N THR A 360 12.27 -11.96 -5.40
CA THR A 360 11.63 -10.65 -5.35
C THR A 360 10.51 -10.53 -6.38
N PHE A 361 10.83 -10.80 -7.65
CA PHE A 361 9.84 -10.74 -8.73
C PHE A 361 8.69 -11.71 -8.50
N VAL A 362 8.98 -12.97 -8.17
CA VAL A 362 7.95 -14.01 -7.98
C VAL A 362 6.98 -13.61 -6.86
N SER A 363 7.47 -13.12 -5.72
CA SER A 363 6.61 -12.69 -4.61
C SER A 363 5.70 -11.51 -4.97
N MET A 364 6.23 -10.54 -5.72
CA MET A 364 5.47 -9.37 -6.17
C MET A 364 4.41 -9.72 -7.20
N PHE A 365 4.75 -10.57 -8.18
CA PHE A 365 3.79 -11.08 -9.16
C PHE A 365 2.71 -11.91 -8.50
N SER A 366 3.08 -12.75 -7.52
CA SER A 366 2.14 -13.54 -6.72
C SER A 366 1.06 -12.68 -6.07
N VAL A 367 1.44 -11.64 -5.31
CA VAL A 367 0.45 -10.74 -4.70
C VAL A 367 -0.34 -9.95 -5.75
N ALA A 368 0.31 -9.49 -6.83
CA ALA A 368 -0.37 -8.76 -7.90
C ALA A 368 -1.47 -9.61 -8.57
N PHE A 369 -1.16 -10.86 -8.90
CA PHE A 369 -2.14 -11.81 -9.42
C PHE A 369 -3.22 -12.14 -8.41
N GLY A 370 -2.88 -12.26 -7.12
CA GLY A 370 -3.85 -12.40 -6.04
C GLY A 370 -4.87 -11.27 -6.02
N LEU A 371 -4.41 -10.01 -6.01
CA LEU A 371 -5.31 -8.85 -6.01
C LEU A 371 -6.16 -8.81 -7.30
N GLN A 372 -5.56 -9.08 -8.46
CA GLN A 372 -6.28 -9.09 -9.74
C GLN A 372 -7.34 -10.19 -9.78
N ALA A 373 -7.01 -11.40 -9.33
CA ALA A 373 -7.95 -12.50 -9.19
C ALA A 373 -9.09 -12.14 -8.22
N GLY A 374 -8.79 -11.45 -7.11
CA GLY A 374 -9.79 -10.97 -6.16
C GLY A 374 -10.75 -9.94 -6.78
N LEU A 375 -10.25 -9.00 -7.58
CA LEU A 375 -11.07 -8.05 -8.34
C LEU A 375 -11.99 -8.75 -9.32
N VAL A 376 -11.45 -9.67 -10.13
CA VAL A 376 -12.22 -10.44 -11.12
C VAL A 376 -13.29 -11.30 -10.44
N GLY A 377 -12.90 -12.01 -9.38
CA GLY A 377 -13.81 -12.82 -8.56
C GLY A 377 -14.96 -11.99 -8.00
N TRP A 378 -14.68 -10.79 -7.48
CA TRP A 378 -15.72 -9.87 -7.03
C TRP A 378 -16.66 -9.42 -8.15
N GLN A 379 -16.13 -9.08 -9.33
CA GLN A 379 -16.94 -8.68 -10.47
C GLN A 379 -17.87 -9.81 -10.93
N LEU A 380 -17.37 -11.05 -10.99
CA LEU A 380 -18.17 -12.23 -11.31
C LEU A 380 -19.27 -12.47 -10.27
N ALA A 381 -18.93 -12.43 -8.98
CA ALA A 381 -19.91 -12.58 -7.90
C ALA A 381 -21.04 -11.54 -7.97
N ARG A 382 -20.71 -10.28 -8.32
CA ARG A 382 -21.72 -9.23 -8.53
C ARG A 382 -22.59 -9.48 -9.75
N ARG A 383 -22.03 -9.99 -10.86
CA ARG A 383 -22.80 -10.33 -12.07
C ARG A 383 -23.80 -11.46 -11.78
N VAL A 384 -23.37 -12.49 -11.07
CA VAL A 384 -24.25 -13.61 -10.66
C VAL A 384 -25.38 -13.12 -9.74
N ARG A 385 -25.07 -12.32 -8.71
CA ARG A 385 -26.11 -11.74 -7.82
C ARG A 385 -27.11 -10.85 -8.56
N ARG A 386 -26.69 -10.12 -9.58
CA ARG A 386 -27.59 -9.30 -10.41
C ARG A 386 -28.50 -10.16 -11.29
N ARG A 387 -27.99 -11.23 -11.88
CA ARG A 387 -28.81 -12.19 -12.65
C ARG A 387 -29.83 -12.91 -11.77
N GLY A 388 -29.44 -13.33 -10.56
CA GLY A 388 -30.36 -13.97 -9.61
C GLY A 388 -31.48 -13.05 -9.10
N ARG A 389 -31.22 -11.74 -8.95
CA ARG A 389 -32.27 -10.76 -8.59
C ARG A 389 -33.14 -10.31 -9.77
N GLY A 390 -32.65 -10.41 -11.01
CA GLY A 390 -33.43 -10.14 -12.21
C GLY A 390 -34.37 -11.28 -12.62
N GLY A 391 -34.13 -12.51 -12.15
CA GLY A 391 -34.96 -13.68 -12.45
C GLY A 391 -36.21 -13.84 -11.58
N PHE A 392 -36.37 -13.05 -10.52
CA PHE A 392 -37.50 -13.15 -9.57
C PHE A 392 -38.58 -12.08 -9.77
N GLY A 393 -38.43 -11.17 -10.74
CA GLY A 393 -39.34 -10.04 -10.98
C GLY A 393 -40.22 -10.14 -12.23
N LEU A 394 -40.31 -11.31 -12.88
CA LEU A 394 -41.04 -11.49 -14.15
C LEU A 394 -42.07 -12.64 -14.12
N ARG A 395 -42.68 -12.94 -12.96
CA ARG A 395 -43.69 -14.01 -12.85
C ARG A 395 -45.05 -13.63 -12.27
N GLU A 396 -45.36 -12.36 -12.06
CA GLU A 396 -46.70 -11.92 -11.63
C GLU A 396 -47.26 -10.82 -12.54
N HIS A 397 -47.54 -11.14 -13.80
CA HIS A 397 -48.51 -10.43 -14.64
C HIS A 397 -48.89 -11.27 -15.86
N VAL A 398 -49.42 -12.47 -15.64
CA VAL A 398 -50.39 -13.11 -16.56
C VAL A 398 -51.30 -13.99 -15.71
N ALA A 399 -52.43 -13.45 -15.31
CA ALA A 399 -53.67 -14.17 -15.06
C ALA A 399 -54.81 -13.17 -15.29
#